data_AF-A0A6M3X9L9-F1
#
_entry.id   AF-A0A6M3X9L9-F1
#
_cell.length_a   1.000
_cell.length_b   1.000
_cell.length_c   1.000
_cell.angle_alpha   90.00
_cell.angle_beta   90.00
_cell.angle_gamma   90.00
#
_symmetry.space_group_name_H-M   'P 1'
#
loop_
_entity.id
_entity.type
_entity.pdbx_description
1 polymer ?
#
loop_
_entity_poly.entity_id
_entity_poly.type
_entity_poly.pdbx_seq_one_letter_code
_entity_poly.pdbx_strand_id
1 'polypeptide(L)' 'MKMTKDNCSGCEDNFYNGNNPYRVEECWHFKSAKVIKKKKVHIDQTPPWTQKPKNYPNCYRQKRYVFIDCEKEDRQY' A
#
# COMPACT_ATOMS: atom_id res chain seq x y z
N MET A 1 -5.85 13.17 -3.17
CA MET A 1 -4.47 13.13 -3.69
C MET A 1 -4.45 12.27 -4.94
N LYS A 2 -3.87 12.74 -6.04
CA LYS A 2 -3.78 11.97 -7.29
C LYS A 2 -2.64 10.96 -7.17
N MET A 3 -2.85 9.75 -7.67
CA MET A 3 -1.80 8.73 -7.74
C MET A 3 -0.69 9.19 -8.70
N THR A 4 0.57 9.09 -8.27
CA THR A 4 1.76 9.35 -9.09
C THR A 4 2.67 8.14 -9.05
N LYS A 5 3.58 8.00 -10.02
CA LYS A 5 4.53 6.87 -10.06
C LYS A 5 5.42 6.82 -8.81
N ASP A 6 5.77 7.97 -8.24
CA ASP A 6 6.54 8.07 -6.99
C ASP A 6 5.83 7.44 -5.79
N ASN A 7 4.49 7.43 -5.82
CA ASN A 7 3.65 6.86 -4.77
C ASN A 7 3.22 5.41 -5.08
N CYS A 8 3.67 4.85 -6.20
CA CYS A 8 3.36 3.49 -6.64
C CYS A 8 4.61 2.63 -6.71
N SER A 9 4.88 1.84 -5.67
CA SER A 9 5.93 0.82 -5.73
C SER A 9 5.43 -0.49 -6.34
N GLY A 10 4.42 -0.47 -7.21
CA GLY A 10 3.83 -1.67 -7.82
C GLY A 10 3.17 -2.63 -6.82
N CYS A 11 2.62 -3.73 -7.34
CA CYS A 11 2.03 -4.80 -6.50
C CYS A 11 3.10 -5.71 -5.86
N GLU A 12 4.31 -5.74 -6.42
CA GLU A 12 5.41 -6.61 -6.00
C GLU A 12 6.73 -5.86 -6.16
N ASP A 13 7.12 -5.08 -5.14
CA ASP A 13 8.43 -4.40 -5.06
C ASP A 13 8.89 -3.72 -6.38
N ASN A 14 7.96 -2.96 -6.97
CA ASN A 14 8.12 -2.18 -8.19
C ASN A 14 8.29 -2.98 -9.50
N PHE A 15 8.11 -4.30 -9.45
CA PHE A 15 8.28 -5.21 -10.59
C PHE A 15 7.48 -4.78 -11.83
N TYR A 16 6.18 -4.51 -11.67
CA TYR A 16 5.28 -4.16 -12.78
C TYR A 16 5.39 -2.72 -13.28
N ASN A 17 6.31 -1.92 -12.76
CA ASN A 17 6.55 -0.54 -13.22
C ASN A 17 7.81 -0.47 -14.10
N GLY A 18 7.94 -1.37 -15.07
CA GLY A 18 9.11 -1.43 -15.96
C GLY A 18 10.30 -2.24 -15.44
N ASN A 19 10.26 -2.77 -14.22
CA ASN A 19 11.36 -3.54 -13.61
C ASN A 19 11.16 -5.05 -13.75
N ASN A 20 10.79 -5.51 -14.96
CA ASN A 20 10.48 -6.91 -15.24
C ASN A 20 10.96 -7.33 -16.64
N PRO A 21 11.21 -8.63 -16.87
CA PRO A 21 11.64 -9.14 -18.18
C PRO A 21 10.50 -9.21 -19.22
N TYR A 22 9.26 -8.97 -18.81
CA TYR A 22 8.06 -9.16 -19.62
C TYR A 22 7.60 -7.90 -20.36
N ARG A 23 8.41 -6.83 -20.36
CA ARG A 23 8.11 -5.53 -20.99
C ARG A 23 6.82 -4.88 -20.46
N VAL A 24 6.44 -5.17 -19.22
CA VAL A 24 5.33 -4.46 -18.58
C VAL A 24 5.82 -3.10 -18.11
N GLU A 25 5.35 -2.03 -18.76
CA GLU A 25 5.79 -0.66 -18.49
C GLU A 25 5.08 0.00 -17.30
N GLU A 26 3.85 -0.43 -17.00
CA GLU A 26 3.01 0.17 -15.97
C GLU A 26 2.17 -0.87 -15.23
N CYS A 27 2.09 -0.73 -13.90
CA CYS A 27 1.22 -1.54 -13.06
C CYS A 27 -0.24 -1.43 -13.49
N TRP A 28 -0.91 -2.56 -13.70
CA TRP A 28 -2.30 -2.60 -14.18
C TRP A 28 -3.31 -1.84 -13.30
N HIS A 29 -3.06 -1.76 -11.99
CA HIS A 29 -3.93 -1.03 -11.09
C HIS A 29 -3.65 0.47 -11.03
N PHE A 30 -2.55 0.97 -11.60
CA PHE A 30 -2.07 2.34 -11.42
C PHE A 30 -3.15 3.40 -11.69
N LYS A 31 -3.87 3.27 -12.81
CA LYS A 31 -4.93 4.22 -13.21
C LYS A 31 -6.18 4.17 -12.33
N SER A 32 -6.47 3.02 -11.73
CA SER A 32 -7.65 2.77 -10.88
C SER A 32 -7.37 2.95 -9.39
N ALA A 33 -6.10 3.00 -9.00
CA ALA A 33 -5.67 3.03 -7.61
C ALA A 33 -6.05 4.33 -6.93
N LYS A 34 -6.47 4.22 -5.67
CA LYS A 34 -6.81 5.37 -4.81
C LYS A 34 -5.75 5.50 -3.73
N VAL A 35 -5.34 6.74 -3.44
CA VAL A 35 -4.46 7.02 -2.30
C VAL A 35 -5.31 7.10 -1.04
N ILE A 36 -5.04 6.22 -0.08
CA ILE A 36 -5.76 6.15 1.21
C ILE A 36 -4.77 6.15 2.38
N LYS A 37 -5.22 6.62 3.55
CA LYS A 37 -4.40 6.64 4.76
C LYS A 37 -4.46 5.27 5.43
N LYS A 38 -3.29 4.66 5.64
CA LYS A 38 -3.16 3.39 6.35
C LYS A 38 -2.03 3.44 7.37
N LYS A 39 -2.17 2.68 8.45
CA LYS A 39 -1.06 2.34 9.35
C LYS A 39 -0.35 1.11 8.79
N LYS A 40 0.98 1.17 8.70
CA LYS A 40 1.82 0.03 8.34
C LYS A 40 2.23 -0.67 9.63
N VAL A 41 1.84 -1.93 9.76
CA VAL A 41 2.05 -2.74 10.96
C VAL A 41 2.79 -4.01 10.57
N HIS A 42 3.84 -4.35 11.30
CA HIS A 42 4.53 -5.62 11.08
C HIS A 42 3.66 -6.78 11.57
N ILE A 43 3.64 -7.91 10.86
CA ILE A 43 2.76 -9.04 11.19
C ILE A 43 2.97 -9.60 12.61
N ASP A 44 4.21 -9.53 13.13
CA ASP A 44 4.52 -10.01 14.49
C ASP A 44 4.23 -8.96 15.58
N GLN A 45 3.76 -7.76 15.22
CA GLN A 45 3.49 -6.70 16.17
C GLN A 45 2.07 -6.80 16.74
N THR A 46 1.96 -7.00 18.05
CA THR A 46 0.69 -7.01 18.77
C THR A 46 0.15 -5.58 18.98
N PRO A 47 -1.18 -5.40 19.04
CA PRO A 47 -1.79 -4.11 19.38
C PRO A 47 -1.41 -3.68 20.82
N PRO A 48 -1.45 -2.37 21.14
CA PRO A 48 -1.94 -1.27 20.31
C PRO A 48 -0.95 -0.78 19.25
N TRP A 49 -1.46 -0.47 18.06
CA TRP A 49 -0.66 0.02 16.93
C TRP A 49 -0.61 1.56 16.91
N THR A 50 0.49 2.12 17.42
CA THR A 50 0.70 3.57 17.61
C THR A 50 1.39 4.27 16.44
N GLN A 51 1.64 3.56 15.34
CA GLN A 51 2.31 4.12 14.17
C GLN A 51 1.48 5.23 13.53
N LYS A 52 2.16 6.30 13.12
CA LYS A 52 1.52 7.39 12.38
C LYS A 52 1.01 6.90 11.02
N PRO A 53 -0.27 7.15 10.67
CA PRO A 53 -0.78 6.85 9.34
C PRO A 53 0.04 7.51 8.24
N LYS A 54 0.23 6.79 7.13
CA LYS A 54 0.83 7.33 5.91
C LYS A 54 -0.09 7.08 4.73
N ASN A 55 0.11 7.85 3.66
CA ASN A 55 -0.62 7.67 2.42
C ASN A 55 -0.03 6.48 1.67
N TYR A 56 -0.89 5.52 1.32
CA TYR A 56 -0.55 4.37 0.49
C TYR A 56 -1.58 4.19 -0.61
N PRO A 57 -1.20 3.61 -1.76
CA PRO A 57 -2.17 3.07 -2.70
C PRO A 57 -3.04 2.02 -2.00
N ASN A 58 -4.34 2.03 -2.29
CA ASN A 58 -5.28 1.05 -1.74
C ASN A 58 -4.86 -0.40 -2.03
N CYS A 59 -4.26 -0.64 -3.20
CA CYS A 59 -3.76 -1.91 -3.67
C CYS A 59 -2.33 -2.27 -3.20
N TYR A 60 -1.64 -1.40 -2.46
CA TYR A 60 -0.27 -1.63 -2.04
C TYR A 60 -0.15 -2.80 -1.06
N ARG A 61 0.87 -3.64 -1.29
CA ARG A 61 1.20 -4.82 -0.49
C ARG A 61 2.70 -4.84 -0.23
N GLN A 62 3.08 -5.35 0.93
CA GLN A 62 4.48 -5.57 1.29
C GLN A 62 4.58 -6.83 2.14
N LYS A 63 5.56 -7.69 1.84
CA LYS A 63 5.81 -8.91 2.61
C LYS A 63 6.04 -8.56 4.09
N ARG A 64 5.48 -9.36 5.00
CA ARG A 64 5.58 -9.22 6.47
C ARG A 64 4.89 -7.98 7.07
N TYR A 65 4.10 -7.24 6.29
CA TYR A 65 3.36 -6.09 6.78
C TYR A 65 1.88 -6.14 6.42
N VAL A 66 1.05 -5.67 7.34
CA VAL A 66 -0.38 -5.41 7.15
C VAL A 66 -0.59 -3.91 7.10
N PHE A 67 -1.50 -3.46 6.23
CA PHE A 67 -1.86 -2.06 6.10
C PHE A 67 -3.31 -1.87 6.52
N ILE A 68 -3.50 -1.13 7.60
CA ILE A 68 -4.78 -1.02 8.31
C ILE A 68 -5.40 0.32 8.01
N ASP A 69 -6.64 0.31 7.52
CA ASP A 69 -7.39 1.51 7.19
C ASP A 69 -7.71 2.26 8.48
N CYS A 70 -7.34 3.54 8.55
CA CYS A 70 -7.55 4.34 9.76
C CYS A 70 -9.04 4.54 10.07
N GLU A 71 -9.91 4.53 9.05
CA GLU A 71 -11.37 4.65 9.21
C GLU A 71 -12.04 3.40 9.82
N LYS A 72 -11.34 2.25 9.84
CA LYS A 72 -11.88 0.99 10.38
C LYS A 72 -11.45 0.70 11.80
N GLU A 73 -10.43 1.39 12.30
CA GLU A 73 -9.91 1.21 13.66
C GLU A 73 -10.87 1.75 14.73
N ASP A 74 -11.75 2.69 14.36
CA ASP A 74 -12.77 3.26 15.25
C ASP A 74 -14.00 2.33 15.45
N ARG A 75 -14.06 1.19 14.76
CA ARG A 75 -15.02 0.11 15.06
C ARG A 75 -14.35 -0.93 15.95
N GLN A 76 -14.03 -0.55 17.18
CA GLN A 76 -13.84 -1.55 18.23
C GLN A 76 -15.23 -2.02 18.66
N TYR A 77 -15.48 -3.32 18.47
CA TYR A 77 -16.66 -4.03 18.97
C TYR A 77 -16.60 -4.17 20.50
#